data_AF-X1VIC4-F1
#
_entry.id   AF-X1VIC4-F1
#
_cell.length_a   1.000
_cell.length_b   1.000
_cell.length_c   1.000
_cell.angle_alpha   90.00
_cell.angle_beta   90.00
_cell.angle_gamma   90.00
#
_symmetry.space_group_name_H-M   'P 1'
#
loop_
_entity.id
_entity.type
_entity.pdbx_description
1 polymer ?
#
loop_
_entity_poly.entity_id
_entity_poly.type
_entity_poly.pdbx_seq_one_letter_code
_entity_poly.pdbx_strand_id
1 'polypeptide(L)'
;HCGYLHSYNSSQITISGGSVGDNSVNGNLVSYDNSQITISGGSVGYDLHALDNSQITISGGSIGGKFYVGFDIDDNSILTVLGKDFAINGNSVDYGEYNTMGRDWFYGTLTGILASGDLINNDFEISRDSKLILAPIPEPATILLLGLGVLIWLAGSKVR
;
A
#
# COMPACT_ATOMS: atom_id res chain seq x y z
N HIS A 1 -12.09 -16.44 -4.77
CA HIS A 1 -12.23 -16.41 -3.30
C HIS A 1 -11.11 -17.25 -2.73
N CYS A 2 -10.22 -16.66 -1.92
CA CYS A 2 -9.16 -17.36 -1.20
C CYS A 2 -9.30 -17.03 0.28
N GLY A 3 -9.07 -18.01 1.17
CA GLY A 3 -9.20 -17.81 2.61
C GLY A 3 -8.06 -16.97 3.18
N TYR A 4 -6.82 -17.36 2.88
CA TYR A 4 -5.61 -16.67 3.35
C TYR A 4 -4.67 -16.43 2.18
N LEU A 5 -3.95 -15.33 2.25
CA LEU A 5 -2.91 -15.03 1.27
C LEU A 5 -1.71 -14.42 1.98
N HIS A 6 -0.62 -15.17 2.01
CA HIS A 6 0.67 -14.73 2.53
C HIS A 6 1.68 -14.68 1.38
N SER A 7 2.51 -13.64 1.36
CA SER A 7 3.67 -13.54 0.49
C SER A 7 4.96 -13.53 1.30
N TYR A 8 6.00 -14.17 0.79
CA TYR A 8 7.27 -14.37 1.49
C TYR A 8 8.45 -14.06 0.56
N ASN A 9 9.63 -13.88 1.15
CA ASN A 9 10.90 -13.63 0.48
C ASN A 9 10.88 -12.43 -0.48
N SER A 10 10.73 -12.67 -1.78
CA SER A 10 10.70 -11.65 -2.83
C SER A 10 9.54 -11.86 -3.79
N SER A 11 8.46 -12.46 -3.29
CA SER A 11 7.25 -12.69 -4.07
C SER A 11 6.59 -11.39 -4.50
N GLN A 12 5.97 -11.42 -5.67
CA GLN A 12 5.14 -10.34 -6.20
C GLN A 12 3.72 -10.86 -6.36
N ILE A 13 2.75 -10.18 -5.76
CA ILE A 13 1.33 -10.51 -5.87
C ILE A 13 0.56 -9.32 -6.42
N THR A 14 -0.33 -9.58 -7.36
CA THR A 14 -1.27 -8.58 -7.88
C THR A 14 -2.69 -9.05 -7.63
N ILE A 15 -3.48 -8.20 -6.99
CA ILE A 15 -4.90 -8.38 -6.74
C ILE A 15 -5.65 -7.30 -7.51
N SER A 16 -6.32 -7.68 -8.60
CA SER A 16 -7.14 -6.78 -9.42
C SER A 16 -8.64 -7.01 -9.24
N GLY A 17 -9.03 -8.03 -8.47
CA GLY A 17 -10.42 -8.41 -8.24
C GLY A 17 -10.53 -9.68 -7.39
N GLY A 18 -11.77 -10.09 -7.10
CA GLY A 18 -12.06 -11.22 -6.21
C GLY A 18 -11.98 -10.85 -4.73
N SER A 19 -12.08 -11.87 -3.87
CA SER A 19 -12.01 -11.71 -2.41
C SER A 19 -10.88 -12.54 -1.82
N VAL A 20 -10.09 -11.91 -0.96
CA VAL A 20 -9.10 -12.51 -0.05
C VAL A 20 -9.64 -12.38 1.37
N GLY A 21 -9.59 -13.46 2.14
CA GLY A 21 -10.32 -13.52 3.40
C GLY A 21 -11.80 -13.81 3.15
N ASP A 22 -12.35 -14.78 3.89
CA ASP A 22 -13.76 -14.75 4.19
C ASP A 22 -13.98 -13.83 5.41
N ASN A 23 -15.23 -13.46 5.69
CA ASN A 23 -15.59 -12.67 6.88
C ASN A 23 -15.34 -13.42 8.21
N SER A 24 -14.56 -14.51 8.22
CA SER A 24 -14.09 -15.17 9.43
C SER A 24 -12.80 -14.51 9.90
N VAL A 25 -12.63 -14.48 11.22
CA VAL A 25 -11.57 -13.84 12.05
C VAL A 25 -10.11 -14.05 11.64
N ASN A 26 -9.85 -14.77 10.55
CA ASN A 26 -8.52 -15.17 10.12
C ASN A 26 -8.21 -14.77 8.65
N GLY A 27 -9.06 -13.99 7.98
CA GLY A 27 -8.93 -13.66 6.54
C GLY A 27 -7.84 -12.67 6.14
N ASN A 28 -6.71 -12.62 6.85
CA ASN A 28 -5.70 -11.58 6.67
C ASN A 28 -4.92 -11.73 5.34
N LEU A 29 -4.57 -10.58 4.77
CA LEU A 29 -3.58 -10.49 3.69
C LEU A 29 -2.25 -10.05 4.31
N VAL A 30 -1.23 -10.90 4.21
CA VAL A 30 0.07 -10.66 4.88
C VAL A 30 1.22 -10.66 3.88
N SER A 31 2.08 -9.66 3.99
CA SER A 31 3.31 -9.50 3.23
C SER A 31 4.50 -9.58 4.18
N TYR A 32 5.42 -10.53 3.94
CA TYR A 32 6.64 -10.74 4.72
C TYR A 32 7.90 -10.45 3.90
N ASP A 33 9.05 -10.33 4.57
CA ASP A 33 10.37 -10.14 3.97
C ASP A 33 10.42 -8.97 2.99
N ASN A 34 10.88 -9.17 1.75
CA ASN A 34 10.99 -8.17 0.68
C ASN A 34 9.88 -8.34 -0.36
N SER A 35 8.73 -8.90 0.04
CA SER A 35 7.60 -9.13 -0.86
C SER A 35 6.91 -7.84 -1.26
N GLN A 36 6.26 -7.88 -2.42
CA GLN A 36 5.53 -6.76 -2.99
C GLN A 36 4.10 -7.18 -3.32
N ILE A 37 3.12 -6.48 -2.75
CA ILE A 37 1.70 -6.69 -3.06
C ILE A 37 1.14 -5.43 -3.70
N THR A 38 0.47 -5.58 -4.83
CA THR A 38 -0.31 -4.51 -5.47
C THR A 38 -1.79 -4.87 -5.44
N ILE A 39 -2.61 -3.97 -4.90
CA ILE A 39 -4.07 -4.09 -4.82
C ILE A 39 -4.69 -2.97 -5.63
N SER A 40 -5.32 -3.30 -6.76
CA SER A 40 -6.00 -2.34 -7.63
C SER A 40 -7.51 -2.53 -7.68
N GLY A 41 -8.04 -3.53 -6.97
CA GLY A 41 -9.45 -3.88 -6.92
C GLY A 41 -9.71 -5.14 -6.09
N GLY A 42 -10.99 -5.52 -5.94
CA GLY A 42 -11.39 -6.65 -5.11
C GLY A 42 -11.60 -6.28 -3.65
N SER A 43 -11.72 -7.30 -2.79
CA SER A 43 -11.95 -7.13 -1.35
C SER A 43 -10.96 -7.94 -0.52
N VAL A 44 -10.41 -7.33 0.53
CA VAL A 44 -9.76 -8.03 1.64
C VAL A 44 -10.73 -7.99 2.81
N GLY A 45 -11.20 -9.15 3.27
CA GLY A 45 -12.26 -9.23 4.27
C GLY A 45 -11.85 -8.78 5.67
N TYR A 46 -10.55 -8.81 5.96
CA TYR A 46 -10.00 -8.60 7.30
C TYR A 46 -8.79 -7.65 7.27
N ASP A 47 -7.77 -7.90 8.09
CA ASP A 47 -6.62 -7.03 8.24
C ASP A 47 -5.60 -7.20 7.09
N LEU A 48 -4.89 -6.12 6.83
CA LEU A 48 -3.79 -6.07 5.88
C LEU A 48 -2.50 -5.81 6.64
N HIS A 49 -1.53 -6.71 6.51
CA HIS A 49 -0.26 -6.66 7.23
C HIS A 49 0.91 -6.52 6.25
N ALA A 50 1.68 -5.44 6.39
CA ALA A 50 2.99 -5.29 5.77
C ALA A 50 4.06 -5.44 6.87
N LEU A 51 4.79 -6.55 6.87
CA LEU A 51 5.77 -6.92 7.89
C LEU A 51 7.18 -6.96 7.30
N ASP A 52 8.21 -6.96 8.16
CA ASP A 52 9.63 -6.94 7.79
C ASP A 52 9.98 -5.77 6.85
N ASN A 53 10.41 -6.05 5.61
CA ASN A 53 10.81 -5.07 4.58
C ASN A 53 9.79 -5.03 3.42
N SER A 54 8.56 -5.48 3.67
CA SER A 54 7.58 -5.70 2.60
C SER A 54 6.92 -4.40 2.18
N GLN A 55 6.42 -4.40 0.95
CA GLN A 55 5.83 -3.22 0.34
C GLN A 55 4.44 -3.55 -0.20
N ILE A 56 3.43 -2.83 0.27
CA ILE A 56 2.05 -2.97 -0.22
C ILE A 56 1.64 -1.65 -0.87
N THR A 57 1.12 -1.71 -2.08
CA THR A 57 0.53 -0.57 -2.78
C THR A 57 -0.95 -0.79 -3.00
N ILE A 58 -1.79 0.15 -2.56
CA ILE A 58 -3.24 0.13 -2.74
C ILE A 58 -3.65 1.29 -3.63
N SER A 59 -4.38 0.98 -4.70
CA SER A 59 -4.98 1.98 -5.59
C SER A 59 -6.47 1.77 -5.81
N GLY A 60 -7.05 0.69 -5.25
CA GLY A 60 -8.48 0.41 -5.33
C GLY A 60 -8.87 -0.85 -4.56
N GLY A 61 -10.17 -1.13 -4.54
CA GLY A 61 -10.75 -2.21 -3.75
C GLY A 61 -11.19 -1.77 -2.35
N SER A 62 -11.63 -2.74 -1.55
CA SER A 62 -12.08 -2.51 -0.17
C SER A 62 -11.30 -3.38 0.81
N ILE A 63 -10.85 -2.79 1.91
CA ILE A 63 -10.26 -3.53 3.03
C ILE A 63 -11.25 -3.44 4.20
N GLY A 64 -11.63 -4.59 4.75
CA GLY A 64 -12.62 -4.66 5.83
C GLY A 64 -12.03 -4.33 7.21
N GLY A 65 -10.77 -4.69 7.44
CA GLY A 65 -10.08 -4.55 8.72
C GLY A 65 -9.10 -3.38 8.77
N LYS A 66 -8.08 -3.52 9.61
CA LYS A 66 -7.05 -2.51 9.86
C LYS A 66 -5.82 -2.70 8.97
N PHE A 67 -5.03 -1.65 8.87
CA PHE A 67 -3.68 -1.73 8.32
C PHE A 67 -2.66 -1.88 9.46
N TYR A 68 -1.83 -2.90 9.39
CA TYR A 68 -0.64 -3.02 10.24
C TYR A 68 0.59 -2.88 9.37
N VAL A 69 1.39 -1.85 9.64
CA VAL A 69 2.61 -1.53 8.91
C VAL A 69 3.78 -1.63 9.87
N GLY A 70 4.41 -2.80 9.88
CA GLY A 70 5.50 -3.16 10.78
C GLY A 70 5.00 -3.76 12.09
N PHE A 71 5.81 -4.62 12.68
CA PHE A 71 5.53 -5.31 13.94
C PHE A 71 6.78 -5.39 14.83
N ASP A 72 7.92 -5.82 14.27
CA ASP A 72 9.16 -6.01 15.03
C ASP A 72 10.11 -4.79 14.98
N ILE A 73 11.16 -4.82 15.80
CA ILE A 73 12.08 -3.69 15.99
C ILE A 73 12.88 -3.31 14.73
N ASP A 74 13.07 -4.26 13.81
CA ASP A 74 13.88 -4.12 12.60
C ASP A 74 12.99 -3.97 11.34
N ASP A 75 11.67 -3.84 11.52
CA ASP A 75 10.74 -3.69 10.41
C ASP A 75 10.85 -2.30 9.78
N ASN A 76 10.90 -2.29 8.45
CA ASN A 76 10.93 -1.11 7.60
C ASN A 76 9.95 -1.30 6.43
N SER A 77 8.75 -1.76 6.76
CA SER A 77 7.70 -2.04 5.80
C SER A 77 7.01 -0.76 5.34
N ILE A 78 6.47 -0.80 4.12
CA ILE A 78 5.88 0.37 3.48
C ILE A 78 4.47 0.02 3.01
N LEU A 79 3.49 0.80 3.45
CA LEU A 79 2.16 0.83 2.86
C LEU A 79 2.00 2.11 2.05
N THR A 80 1.82 1.99 0.74
CA THR A 80 1.52 3.11 -0.15
C THR A 80 0.04 3.11 -0.50
N VAL A 81 -0.64 4.24 -0.32
CA VAL A 81 -2.04 4.44 -0.70
C VAL A 81 -2.12 5.53 -1.77
N LEU A 82 -2.58 5.13 -2.96
CA LEU A 82 -2.76 6.00 -4.11
C LEU A 82 -4.20 6.50 -4.14
N GLY A 83 -4.37 7.82 -4.11
CA GLY A 83 -5.71 8.41 -4.04
C GLY A 83 -5.69 9.92 -3.88
N LYS A 84 -6.74 10.43 -3.26
CA LYS A 84 -6.97 11.86 -3.00
C LYS A 84 -7.86 12.06 -1.78
N ASP A 85 -7.96 13.32 -1.36
CA ASP A 85 -8.84 13.77 -0.26
C ASP A 85 -8.58 13.01 1.04
N PHE A 86 -7.31 12.73 1.32
CA PHE A 86 -6.93 11.98 2.51
C PHE A 86 -7.09 12.81 3.78
N ALA A 87 -7.53 12.13 4.83
CA ALA A 87 -7.57 12.65 6.18
C ALA A 87 -7.16 11.57 7.19
N ILE A 88 -6.43 11.99 8.21
CA ILE A 88 -6.03 11.16 9.35
C ILE A 88 -6.74 11.70 10.59
N ASN A 89 -7.47 10.83 11.27
CA ASN A 89 -8.28 11.18 12.46
C ASN A 89 -9.24 12.34 12.17
N GLY A 90 -9.83 12.35 10.97
CA GLY A 90 -10.76 13.38 10.50
C GLY A 90 -10.13 14.71 10.06
N ASN A 91 -8.82 14.87 10.17
CA ASN A 91 -8.11 16.07 9.71
C ASN A 91 -7.52 15.81 8.33
N SER A 92 -7.77 16.71 7.36
CA SER A 92 -7.15 16.61 6.04
C SER A 92 -5.62 16.66 6.15
N VAL A 93 -4.96 15.83 5.35
CA VAL A 93 -3.50 15.72 5.35
C VAL A 93 -2.95 15.78 3.92
N ASP A 94 -1.71 16.24 3.79
CA ASP A 94 -1.02 16.31 2.51
C ASP A 94 -0.47 14.94 2.08
N TYR A 95 -0.05 14.83 0.82
CA TYR A 95 0.73 13.69 0.36
C TYR A 95 2.11 13.67 1.03
N GLY A 96 2.63 12.48 1.31
CA GLY A 96 3.93 12.32 1.96
C GLY A 96 4.04 11.06 2.79
N GLU A 97 5.16 10.97 3.51
CA GLU A 97 5.45 9.86 4.42
C GLU A 97 4.94 10.17 5.83
N TYR A 98 4.22 9.21 6.39
CA TYR A 98 3.72 9.21 7.76
C TYR A 98 4.36 8.03 8.48
N ASN A 99 5.09 8.32 9.56
CA ASN A 99 5.80 7.33 10.36
C ASN A 99 5.52 7.57 11.85
N THR A 100 6.21 6.85 12.71
CA THR A 100 6.04 6.92 14.16
C THR A 100 6.50 8.24 14.79
N MET A 101 7.23 9.08 14.05
CA MET A 101 7.86 10.31 14.53
C MET A 101 8.78 10.06 15.73
N GLY A 102 9.50 8.93 15.73
CA GLY A 102 10.41 8.52 16.80
C GLY A 102 9.73 7.88 18.02
N ARG A 103 8.44 7.54 17.92
CA ARG A 103 7.72 6.73 18.91
C ARG A 103 7.77 5.24 18.54
N ASP A 104 7.30 4.38 19.43
CA ASP A 104 7.19 2.94 19.13
C ASP A 104 6.09 2.68 18.08
N TRP A 105 4.97 3.40 18.21
CA TRP A 105 3.79 3.21 17.37
C TRP A 105 3.10 4.54 17.01
N PHE A 106 2.44 4.54 15.86
CA PHE A 106 1.52 5.58 15.42
C PHE A 106 0.21 4.97 14.94
N TYR A 107 -0.89 5.40 15.57
CA TYR A 107 -2.23 4.93 15.31
C TYR A 107 -3.11 6.05 14.75
N GLY A 108 -4.06 5.69 13.90
CA GLY A 108 -5.12 6.60 13.50
C GLY A 108 -6.13 5.93 12.59
N THR A 109 -7.12 6.71 12.16
CA THR A 109 -8.07 6.31 11.13
C THR A 109 -7.74 7.07 9.86
N LEU A 110 -7.43 6.34 8.77
CA LEU A 110 -7.23 6.89 7.43
C LEU A 110 -8.55 6.88 6.68
N THR A 111 -8.97 8.06 6.23
CA THR A 111 -10.10 8.23 5.30
C THR A 111 -9.64 8.87 4.00
N GLY A 112 -10.32 8.60 2.89
CA GLY A 112 -10.07 9.25 1.61
C GLY A 112 -10.71 8.52 0.44
N ILE A 113 -10.30 8.87 -0.77
CA ILE A 113 -10.75 8.23 -2.01
C ILE A 113 -9.54 7.63 -2.72
N LEU A 114 -9.57 6.32 -2.97
CA LEU A 114 -8.54 5.59 -3.72
C LEU A 114 -8.54 5.98 -5.20
N ALA A 115 -7.47 5.66 -5.92
CA ALA A 115 -7.33 5.97 -7.34
C ALA A 115 -8.45 5.38 -8.22
N SER A 116 -9.02 4.23 -7.82
CA SER A 116 -10.19 3.61 -8.45
C SER A 116 -11.50 4.38 -8.23
N GLY A 117 -11.54 5.28 -7.26
CA GLY A 117 -12.76 5.95 -6.78
C GLY A 117 -13.38 5.30 -5.54
N ASP A 118 -12.85 4.17 -5.08
CA ASP A 118 -13.34 3.50 -3.86
C ASP A 118 -13.02 4.32 -2.60
N LEU A 119 -13.91 4.28 -1.62
CA LEU A 119 -13.67 4.92 -0.33
C LEU A 119 -12.75 4.05 0.54
N ILE A 120 -11.82 4.70 1.25
CA ILE A 120 -11.05 4.09 2.33
C ILE A 120 -11.50 4.71 3.65
N ASN A 121 -11.67 3.87 4.66
CA ASN A 121 -12.01 4.28 6.03
C ASN A 121 -11.58 3.17 6.97
N ASN A 122 -10.29 3.15 7.27
CA ASN A 122 -9.65 2.05 7.97
C ASN A 122 -8.76 2.60 9.06
N ASP A 123 -8.79 1.95 10.22
CA ASP A 123 -7.76 2.18 11.22
C ASP A 123 -6.42 1.66 10.70
N PHE A 124 -5.35 2.31 11.12
CA PHE A 124 -4.00 1.87 10.86
C PHE A 124 -3.16 1.92 12.13
N GLU A 125 -2.15 1.06 12.13
CA GLU A 125 -1.04 1.02 13.08
C GLU A 125 0.26 0.98 12.27
N ILE A 126 1.16 1.90 12.58
CA ILE A 126 2.51 1.94 12.04
C ILE A 126 3.47 1.75 13.20
N SER A 127 4.41 0.81 13.06
CA SER A 127 5.40 0.49 14.09
C SER A 127 6.79 0.93 13.63
N ARG A 128 7.61 1.40 14.58
CA ARG A 128 9.06 1.60 14.38
C ARG A 128 9.42 2.43 13.15
N ASP A 129 10.26 1.89 12.26
CA ASP A 129 10.80 2.55 11.07
C ASP A 129 9.90 2.36 9.83
N SER A 130 8.81 1.60 9.96
CA SER A 130 7.80 1.46 8.92
C SER A 130 7.07 2.78 8.63
N LYS A 131 6.44 2.84 7.46
CA LYS A 131 5.76 4.06 6.99
C LYS A 131 4.52 3.81 6.14
N LEU A 132 3.57 4.71 6.32
CA LEU A 132 2.44 4.92 5.42
C LEU A 132 2.79 6.06 4.46
N ILE A 133 2.71 5.82 3.16
CA ILE A 133 2.92 6.82 2.12
C ILE A 133 1.59 7.13 1.47
N LEU A 134 1.16 8.39 1.55
CA LEU A 134 0.02 8.89 0.81
C LEU A 134 0.53 9.56 -0.46
N ALA A 135 0.05 9.11 -1.63
CA ALA A 135 0.52 9.61 -2.91
C ALA A 135 -0.64 9.93 -3.86
N PRO A 136 -0.44 10.92 -4.77
CA PRO A 136 -1.46 11.29 -5.73
C PRO A 136 -1.65 10.19 -6.78
N ILE A 137 -2.81 10.23 -7.44
CA ILE A 137 -3.09 9.41 -8.62
C ILE A 137 -2.13 9.83 -9.75
N PRO A 138 -1.29 8.93 -10.29
CA PRO A 138 -0.39 9.28 -11.38
C PRO A 138 -1.18 9.75 -12.59
N GLU A 139 -0.92 10.97 -13.06
CA GLU A 139 -1.51 11.44 -14.31
C GLU A 139 -0.96 10.61 -15.49
N PRO A 140 -1.79 10.28 -16.50
CA PRO A 140 -1.34 9.55 -17.69
C PRO A 140 -0.13 10.20 -18.39
N ALA A 141 0.00 11.53 -18.29
CA ALA A 141 1.13 12.27 -18.83
C ALA A 141 2.47 11.98 -18.10
N THR A 142 2.44 11.72 -16.80
CA THR A 142 3.63 11.35 -16.01
C THR A 142 4.18 10.00 -16.47
N ILE A 143 3.30 9.05 -16.79
CA ILE A 143 3.68 7.74 -17.34
C ILE A 143 4.24 7.89 -18.77
N LEU A 144 3.62 8.73 -19.59
CA LEU A 144 4.10 9.01 -20.94
C LEU A 144 5.49 9.66 -20.94
N LEU A 145 5.73 10.61 -20.02
CA LEU A 145 7.00 11.33 -19.90
C LEU A 145 8.12 10.42 -19.38
N LEU A 146 7.85 9.53 -18.41
CA LEU A 146 8.78 8.50 -17.95
C LEU A 146 9.13 7.51 -19.07
N GLY A 147 8.14 7.08 -19.84
CA GLY A 147 8.36 6.22 -21.01
C GLY A 147 9.22 6.89 -22.09
N LEU A 148 8.96 8.17 -22.37
CA LEU A 148 9.74 8.95 -23.34
C LEU A 148 11.20 9.17 -22.87
N GLY A 149 11.43 9.41 -21.59
CA GLY A 149 12.77 9.55 -21.02
C GLY A 149 13.65 8.30 -21.21
N VAL A 150 13.08 7.11 -20.99
CA VAL A 150 13.79 5.83 -21.22
C VAL A 150 14.06 5.59 -22.70
N LEU A 151 13.11 5.92 -23.59
CA LEU A 151 13.27 5.82 -25.04
C LEU A 151 14.40 6.73 -25.57
N ILE A 152 14.50 7.97 -25.08
CA ILE A 152 15.57 8.90 -25.46
C ILE A 152 16.94 8.39 -24.97
N TRP A 153 16.99 7.83 -23.75
CA TRP A 153 18.22 7.24 -23.22
C TRP A 153 18.68 6.00 -24.00
N LEU A 154 17.76 5.10 -24.37
CA LEU A 154 18.06 3.93 -25.20
C LEU A 154 18.41 4.28 -26.66
N ALA A 155 17.84 5.36 -27.20
CA ALA A 155 18.20 5.86 -28.52
C ALA A 155 19.59 6.53 -28.53
N GLY A 156 19.97 7.20 -27.44
CA GLY A 156 21.27 7.84 -27.28
C GLY A 156 22.42 6.86 -26.99
N SER A 157 22.15 5.69 -26.41
CA SER A 157 23.18 4.70 -26.07
C SER A 157 23.67 3.84 -27.25
N LYS A 158 23.00 3.89 -28.41
CA LYS A 158 23.41 3.20 -29.65
C LYS A 158 24.33 4.01 -30.58
N VAL A 159 24.76 5.22 -30.18
CA VAL A 159 25.62 6.11 -31.00
C VAL A 159 27.04 6.23 -30.42
N ARG A 160 27.56 5.18 -29.79
CA ARG A 160 28.97 5.10 -29.36
C ARG A 160 29.60 3.79 -29.77
#